data_AF-A0A535IG69-F1
#
_entry.id   AF-A0A535IG69-F1
#
_cell.length_a   1.000
_cell.length_b   1.000
_cell.length_c   1.000
_cell.angle_alpha   90.00
_cell.angle_beta   90.00
_cell.angle_gamma   90.00
#
_symmetry.space_group_name_H-M   'P 1'
#
loop_
_entity.id
_entity.type
_entity.pdbx_description
1 polymer ?
#
loop_
_entity_poly.entity_id
_entity_poly.type
_entity_poly.pdbx_seq_one_letter_code
_entity_poly.pdbx_strand_id
1 'polypeptide(L)'
;MRDVSKRLSTQEYLHLIGVPDLPPLTSPFDPGYDPVTLESHLDQSWHLMDSLKISMACWMIANEATTRRKIAAAQSHNVPTVTGGGPFEVAVAQGQLGAYLDLCSDIGVEWIECGEGFRLHLMRWWREDKPGSMLELSSLSSRLVRAHAEWECLETMDRSIQPLRIDSPGNSGLTL
;
A
#
# COMPACT_ATOMS: atom_id res chain seq x y z
N MET A 1 52.52 5.81 18.13
CA MET A 1 51.09 6.08 17.87
C MET A 1 50.50 4.84 17.23
N ARG A 2 49.51 4.20 17.88
CA ARG A 2 48.83 3.04 17.31
C ARG A 2 47.99 3.52 16.13
N ASP A 3 48.36 3.13 14.92
CA ASP A 3 47.45 3.17 13.79
C ASP A 3 46.36 2.13 14.07
N VAL A 4 45.22 2.61 14.57
CA VAL A 4 44.07 1.75 14.86
C VAL A 4 43.52 1.37 13.50
N SER A 5 44.03 0.24 12.97
CA SER A 5 43.63 -0.41 11.73
C SER A 5 42.15 -0.16 11.45
N LYS A 6 41.87 0.74 10.50
CA LYS A 6 40.52 1.16 10.13
C LYS A 6 39.72 -0.12 9.80
N ARG A 7 38.72 -0.46 10.61
CA ARG A 7 37.87 -1.63 10.36
C ARG A 7 37.00 -1.31 9.15
N LEU A 8 37.08 -2.16 8.13
CA LEU A 8 36.22 -2.08 6.96
C LEU A 8 34.76 -2.28 7.38
N SER A 9 33.88 -1.37 7.00
CA SER A 9 32.43 -1.51 7.17
C SER A 9 31.82 -2.38 6.06
N THR A 10 30.62 -2.90 6.30
CA THR A 10 29.86 -3.63 5.28
C THR A 10 29.60 -2.78 4.04
N GLN A 11 29.27 -1.50 4.23
CA GLN A 11 29.03 -0.55 3.14
C GLN A 11 30.27 -0.32 2.28
N GLU A 12 31.44 -0.11 2.91
CA GLU A 12 32.71 0.05 2.18
C GLU A 12 33.05 -1.21 1.39
N TYR A 13 32.82 -2.40 1.97
CA TYR A 13 33.02 -3.66 1.26
C TYR A 13 32.12 -3.79 0.02
N LEU A 14 30.83 -3.45 0.14
CA LEU A 14 29.87 -3.49 -0.97
C LEU A 14 30.29 -2.55 -2.11
N HIS A 15 30.73 -1.34 -1.76
CA HIS A 15 31.26 -0.39 -2.74
C HIS A 15 32.51 -0.92 -3.46
N LEU A 16 33.44 -1.54 -2.71
CA LEU A 16 34.67 -2.11 -3.27
C LEU A 16 34.41 -3.24 -4.27
N ILE A 17 33.37 -4.05 -4.08
CA ILE A 17 33.00 -5.12 -5.02
C ILE A 17 32.05 -4.62 -6.14
N GLY A 18 31.75 -3.33 -6.19
CA GLY A 18 30.96 -2.70 -7.26
C GLY A 18 29.44 -2.82 -7.10
N VAL A 19 28.92 -3.05 -5.88
CA VAL A 19 27.47 -2.98 -5.64
C VAL A 19 27.04 -1.50 -5.67
N PRO A 20 26.05 -1.13 -6.50
CA PRO A 20 25.55 0.23 -6.56
C PRO A 20 24.70 0.58 -5.33
N ASP A 21 24.77 1.84 -4.90
CA ASP A 21 23.82 2.41 -3.94
C ASP A 21 22.49 2.67 -4.65
N LEU A 22 21.48 1.86 -4.31
CA LEU A 22 20.14 1.95 -4.87
C LEU A 22 19.18 2.64 -3.88
N PRO A 23 18.11 3.28 -4.38
CA PRO A 23 17.01 3.66 -3.51
C PRO A 23 16.36 2.42 -2.86
N PRO A 24 15.50 2.59 -1.86
CA PRO A 24 14.65 1.52 -1.37
C PRO A 24 13.82 0.93 -2.52
N LEU A 25 13.81 -0.41 -2.65
CA LEU A 25 13.18 -1.11 -3.79
C LEU A 25 12.44 -2.39 -3.38
N THR A 26 12.41 -2.70 -2.08
CA THR A 26 11.71 -3.88 -1.58
C THR A 26 10.33 -3.51 -1.02
N SER A 27 9.35 -4.37 -1.20
CA SER A 27 8.03 -4.21 -0.59
C SER A 27 7.69 -5.48 0.20
N PRO A 28 8.14 -5.59 1.47
CA PRO A 28 7.86 -6.77 2.28
C PRO A 28 6.37 -6.94 2.54
N PHE A 29 5.94 -8.20 2.67
CA PHE A 29 4.57 -8.55 3.03
C PHE A 29 4.49 -8.94 4.50
N ASP A 30 3.68 -8.24 5.28
CA ASP A 30 3.29 -8.62 6.64
C ASP A 30 2.01 -9.47 6.59
N PRO A 31 2.10 -10.80 6.78
CA PRO A 31 0.91 -11.68 6.81
C PRO A 31 0.08 -11.54 8.09
N GLY A 32 0.54 -10.79 9.09
CA GLY A 32 -0.05 -10.73 10.43
C GLY A 32 0.95 -11.05 11.54
N TYR A 33 2.23 -10.73 11.36
CA TYR A 33 3.23 -10.85 12.42
C TYR A 33 2.86 -9.98 13.63
N ASP A 34 3.36 -10.38 14.79
CA ASP A 34 3.27 -9.57 16.00
C ASP A 34 4.07 -8.26 15.84
N PRO A 35 3.73 -7.19 16.59
CA PRO A 35 4.38 -5.90 16.43
C PRO A 35 5.89 -5.91 16.69
N VAL A 36 6.37 -6.72 17.64
CA VAL A 36 7.79 -6.71 18.02
C VAL A 36 8.64 -7.28 16.89
N THR A 37 8.14 -8.33 16.23
CA THR A 37 8.79 -8.88 15.03
C THR A 37 8.83 -7.86 13.89
N LEU A 38 7.73 -7.14 13.64
CA LEU A 38 7.72 -6.11 12.59
C LEU A 38 8.66 -4.94 12.92
N GLU A 39 8.61 -4.44 14.15
CA GLU A 39 9.48 -3.35 14.63
C GLU A 39 10.96 -3.72 14.47
N SER A 40 11.34 -4.93 14.89
CA SER A 40 12.72 -5.42 14.75
C SER A 40 13.17 -5.53 13.28
N HIS A 41 12.25 -5.91 12.39
CA HIS A 41 12.52 -5.97 10.96
C HIS A 41 12.73 -4.57 10.37
N LEU A 42 11.88 -3.60 10.74
CA LEU A 42 12.01 -2.20 10.32
C LEU A 42 13.33 -1.60 10.82
N ASP A 43 13.68 -1.77 12.11
CA ASP A 43 14.94 -1.31 12.68
C ASP A 43 16.16 -1.80 11.87
N GLN A 44 16.11 -3.05 11.41
CA GLN A 44 17.19 -3.67 10.66
C GLN A 44 17.33 -3.14 9.23
N SER A 45 16.23 -3.00 8.49
CA SER A 45 16.28 -2.93 7.01
C SER A 45 15.34 -1.90 6.39
N TRP A 46 14.76 -0.96 7.16
CA TRP A 46 13.84 0.06 6.63
C TRP A 46 14.38 0.80 5.40
N HIS A 47 15.68 1.10 5.38
CA HIS A 47 16.35 1.83 4.28
C HIS A 47 16.40 1.07 2.95
N LEU A 48 15.97 -0.21 2.93
CA LEU A 48 15.83 -1.03 1.72
C LEU A 48 14.38 -1.11 1.24
N MET A 49 13.42 -0.65 2.05
CA MET A 49 11.98 -0.80 1.82
C MET A 49 11.39 0.42 1.11
N ASP A 50 10.90 0.22 -0.10
CA ASP A 50 10.06 1.20 -0.79
C ASP A 50 8.70 1.35 -0.10
N SER A 51 8.16 0.24 0.39
CA SER A 51 6.86 0.20 1.07
C SER A 51 6.73 -1.04 1.94
N LEU A 52 5.72 -1.08 2.81
CA LEU A 52 5.35 -2.25 3.61
C LEU A 52 3.90 -2.64 3.31
N LYS A 53 3.68 -3.82 2.71
CA LYS A 53 2.34 -4.33 2.46
C LYS A 53 1.78 -5.01 3.71
N ILE A 54 0.70 -4.47 4.28
CA ILE A 54 0.07 -4.99 5.48
C ILE A 54 -1.11 -5.89 5.12
N SER A 55 -0.85 -7.20 5.13
CA SER A 55 -1.82 -8.27 4.95
C SER A 55 -2.70 -8.12 3.70
N MET A 56 -3.55 -9.10 3.43
CA MET A 56 -4.66 -8.92 2.50
C MET A 56 -5.81 -8.26 3.25
N ALA A 57 -6.61 -9.04 3.98
CA ALA A 57 -7.75 -8.54 4.73
C ALA A 57 -7.62 -8.72 6.25
N CYS A 58 -6.60 -9.44 6.73
CA CYS A 58 -6.54 -9.86 8.14
C CYS A 58 -6.34 -8.68 9.09
N TRP A 59 -5.78 -7.56 8.63
CA TRP A 59 -5.60 -6.35 9.42
C TRP A 59 -6.93 -5.74 9.90
N MET A 60 -8.04 -5.95 9.16
CA MET A 60 -9.38 -5.47 9.52
C MET A 60 -10.06 -6.31 10.61
N ILE A 61 -9.66 -7.58 10.77
CA ILE A 61 -10.24 -8.50 11.78
C ILE A 61 -9.31 -8.74 12.97
N ALA A 62 -8.05 -8.32 12.87
CA ALA A 62 -7.09 -8.37 13.96
C ALA A 62 -7.43 -7.33 15.02
N ASN A 63 -6.72 -7.38 16.15
CA ASN A 63 -6.78 -6.31 17.15
C ASN A 63 -6.30 -5.00 16.52
N GLU A 64 -7.19 -4.03 16.38
CA GLU A 64 -6.92 -2.76 15.71
C GLU A 64 -5.76 -1.98 16.35
N ALA A 65 -5.63 -2.01 17.69
CA ALA A 65 -4.53 -1.34 18.38
C ALA A 65 -3.16 -1.90 17.97
N THR A 66 -3.10 -3.22 17.73
CA THR A 66 -1.90 -3.90 17.22
C THR A 66 -1.61 -3.47 15.78
N THR A 67 -2.63 -3.39 14.92
CA THR A 67 -2.49 -2.92 13.54
C THR A 67 -1.98 -1.46 13.48
N ARG A 68 -2.59 -0.57 14.27
CA ARG A 68 -2.17 0.84 14.38
C ARG A 68 -0.74 0.99 14.87
N ARG A 69 -0.33 0.18 15.86
CA ARG A 69 1.06 0.17 16.35
C ARG A 69 2.05 -0.19 15.24
N LYS A 70 1.73 -1.18 14.42
CA LYS A 70 2.57 -1.60 13.29
C LYS A 70 2.70 -0.50 12.23
N ILE A 71 1.59 0.16 11.91
CA ILE A 71 1.58 1.29 10.97
C ILE A 71 2.41 2.46 11.50
N ALA A 72 2.22 2.82 12.77
CA ALA A 72 3.01 3.88 13.41
C ALA A 72 4.51 3.56 13.42
N ALA A 73 4.88 2.29 13.64
CA ALA A 73 6.27 1.86 13.55
C ALA A 73 6.82 2.08 12.14
N ALA A 74 6.13 1.63 11.08
CA ALA A 74 6.56 1.85 9.70
C ALA A 74 6.70 3.34 9.35
N GLN A 75 5.74 4.17 9.78
CA GLN A 75 5.76 5.62 9.60
C GLN A 75 6.97 6.28 10.27
N SER A 76 7.35 5.81 11.47
CA SER A 76 8.52 6.35 12.19
C SER A 76 9.85 6.13 11.44
N HIS A 77 9.89 5.14 10.54
CA HIS A 77 11.01 4.87 9.63
C HIS A 77 10.82 5.46 8.22
N ASN A 78 9.76 6.25 7.99
CA ASN A 78 9.36 6.76 6.67
C ASN A 78 9.11 5.64 5.64
N VAL A 79 8.65 4.47 6.08
CA VAL A 79 8.26 3.37 5.19
C VAL A 79 6.74 3.44 4.99
N PRO A 80 6.27 3.76 3.76
CA PRO A 80 4.85 3.89 3.49
C PRO A 80 4.15 2.54 3.59
N THR A 81 2.96 2.51 4.19
CA THR A 81 2.17 1.28 4.32
C THR A 81 1.14 1.15 3.20
N VAL A 82 0.99 -0.08 2.70
CA VAL A 82 0.09 -0.42 1.59
C VAL A 82 -0.85 -1.54 2.02
N THR A 83 -2.17 -1.41 1.85
CA THR A 83 -3.10 -2.54 2.04
C THR A 83 -3.12 -3.45 0.82
N GLY A 84 -3.37 -4.76 0.97
CA GLY A 84 -3.65 -5.63 -0.17
C GLY A 84 -4.94 -5.28 -0.93
N GLY A 85 -5.06 -5.75 -2.18
CA GLY A 85 -6.18 -5.37 -3.06
C GLY A 85 -7.51 -6.06 -2.79
N GLY A 86 -7.52 -7.19 -2.06
CA GLY A 86 -8.75 -7.93 -1.76
C GLY A 86 -9.82 -7.10 -1.02
N PRO A 87 -9.49 -6.41 0.08
CA PRO A 87 -10.41 -5.50 0.76
C PRO A 87 -10.99 -4.41 -0.14
N PHE A 88 -10.18 -3.81 -1.01
CA PHE A 88 -10.64 -2.83 -1.99
C PHE A 88 -11.69 -3.45 -2.93
N GLU A 89 -11.40 -4.63 -3.48
CA GLU A 89 -12.35 -5.34 -4.36
C GLU A 89 -13.67 -5.66 -3.64
N VAL A 90 -13.61 -6.09 -2.38
CA VAL A 90 -14.80 -6.35 -1.56
C VAL A 90 -15.59 -5.07 -1.30
N ALA A 91 -14.91 -3.97 -0.95
CA ALA A 91 -15.55 -2.69 -0.70
C ALA A 91 -16.26 -2.15 -1.96
N VAL A 92 -15.63 -2.28 -3.14
CA VAL A 92 -16.26 -1.96 -4.43
C VAL A 92 -17.48 -2.85 -4.68
N ALA A 93 -17.34 -4.17 -4.52
CA ALA A 93 -18.42 -5.12 -4.77
C ALA A 93 -19.63 -4.93 -3.83
N GLN A 94 -19.40 -4.43 -2.62
CA GLN A 94 -20.45 -4.15 -1.63
C GLN A 94 -20.99 -2.72 -1.71
N GLY A 95 -20.46 -1.86 -2.59
CA GLY A 95 -20.84 -0.45 -2.66
C GLY A 95 -20.42 0.36 -1.43
N GLN A 96 -19.37 -0.08 -0.73
CA GLN A 96 -18.85 0.50 0.52
C GLN A 96 -17.45 1.13 0.34
N LEU A 97 -17.06 1.47 -0.89
CA LEU A 97 -15.72 2.02 -1.16
C LEU A 97 -15.42 3.26 -0.33
N GLY A 98 -16.37 4.19 -0.16
CA GLY A 98 -16.16 5.41 0.64
C GLY A 98 -15.76 5.09 2.09
N ALA A 99 -16.55 4.25 2.77
CA ALA A 99 -16.26 3.85 4.15
C ALA A 99 -14.93 3.09 4.27
N TYR A 100 -14.53 2.33 3.25
CA TYR A 100 -13.23 1.65 3.23
C TYR A 100 -12.06 2.65 3.12
N LEU A 101 -12.18 3.67 2.27
CA LEU A 101 -11.16 4.73 2.15
C LEU A 101 -11.03 5.53 3.46
N ASP A 102 -12.16 5.86 4.09
CA ASP A 102 -12.17 6.55 5.39
C ASP A 102 -11.47 5.70 6.45
N LEU A 103 -11.76 4.39 6.52
CA LEU A 103 -11.10 3.47 7.46
C LEU A 103 -9.58 3.40 7.23
N CYS A 104 -9.14 3.27 5.97
CA CYS A 104 -7.71 3.23 5.64
C CYS A 104 -7.00 4.52 6.06
N SER A 105 -7.62 5.68 5.81
CA SER A 105 -7.14 6.98 6.26
C SER A 105 -7.05 7.06 7.79
N ASP A 106 -8.12 6.66 8.48
CA ASP A 106 -8.21 6.73 9.95
C ASP A 106 -7.18 5.81 10.63
N ILE A 107 -6.89 4.64 10.05
CA ILE A 107 -5.89 3.71 10.55
C ILE A 107 -4.45 4.15 10.25
N GLY A 108 -4.28 5.10 9.32
CA GLY A 108 -2.98 5.66 8.95
C GLY A 108 -2.29 4.94 7.80
N VAL A 109 -3.03 4.17 7.00
CA VAL A 109 -2.51 3.59 5.75
C VAL A 109 -2.31 4.70 4.72
N GLU A 110 -1.21 4.62 3.96
CA GLU A 110 -0.87 5.67 2.98
C GLU A 110 -1.30 5.30 1.56
N TRP A 111 -1.29 4.01 1.25
CA TRP A 111 -1.57 3.49 -0.08
C TRP A 111 -2.51 2.29 -0.05
N ILE A 112 -3.31 2.17 -1.09
CA ILE A 112 -4.16 1.00 -1.31
C ILE A 112 -3.73 0.34 -2.61
N GLU A 113 -3.47 -0.96 -2.58
CA GLU A 113 -3.34 -1.75 -3.80
C GLU A 113 -4.70 -1.85 -4.49
N CYS A 114 -4.79 -1.35 -5.72
CA CYS A 114 -5.98 -1.48 -6.55
C CYS A 114 -5.71 -2.50 -7.65
N GLY A 115 -6.40 -3.65 -7.61
CA GLY A 115 -6.25 -4.73 -8.57
C GLY A 115 -7.58 -5.40 -8.94
N GLU A 116 -7.56 -6.21 -9.99
CA GLU A 116 -8.69 -7.04 -10.43
C GLU A 116 -8.37 -8.54 -10.24
N GLY A 117 -7.82 -8.91 -9.09
CA GLY A 117 -7.40 -10.29 -8.82
C GLY A 117 -8.59 -11.23 -8.58
N PHE A 118 -9.63 -10.75 -7.91
CA PHE A 118 -10.83 -11.51 -7.55
C PHE A 118 -12.08 -11.12 -8.33
N ARG A 119 -12.11 -9.95 -8.99
CA ARG A 119 -13.27 -9.42 -9.72
C ARG A 119 -13.86 -10.42 -10.72
N LEU A 120 -13.02 -11.20 -11.41
CA LEU A 120 -13.47 -12.25 -12.35
C LEU A 120 -14.15 -13.45 -11.66
N HIS A 121 -13.79 -13.79 -10.42
CA HIS A 121 -14.40 -14.90 -9.66
C HIS A 121 -15.56 -14.44 -8.77
N LEU A 122 -15.44 -13.29 -8.11
CA LEU A 122 -16.50 -12.69 -7.29
C LEU A 122 -17.70 -12.27 -8.12
N MET A 123 -17.51 -11.67 -9.31
CA MET A 123 -18.63 -11.35 -10.19
C MET A 123 -19.33 -12.61 -10.71
N ARG A 124 -18.64 -13.74 -10.85
CA ARG A 124 -19.24 -15.03 -11.25
C ARG A 124 -20.09 -15.62 -10.13
N TRP A 125 -19.56 -15.63 -8.90
CA TRP A 125 -20.27 -16.09 -7.71
C TRP A 125 -21.49 -15.20 -7.37
N TRP A 126 -21.34 -13.88 -7.50
CA TRP A 126 -22.43 -12.93 -7.27
C TRP A 126 -23.51 -12.96 -8.37
N ARG A 127 -23.14 -13.25 -9.63
CA ARG A 127 -24.11 -13.47 -10.73
C ARG A 127 -24.95 -14.72 -10.51
N GLU A 128 -24.34 -15.77 -9.96
CA GLU A 128 -25.01 -17.04 -9.68
C GLU A 128 -25.98 -16.92 -8.49
N ASP A 129 -25.70 -16.03 -7.51
CA ASP A 129 -26.46 -15.91 -6.26
C ASP A 129 -27.47 -14.72 -6.24
N LYS A 130 -27.36 -13.75 -7.16
CA LYS A 130 -28.33 -12.65 -7.31
C LYS A 130 -28.71 -12.35 -8.78
N PRO A 131 -29.74 -12.99 -9.33
CA PRO A 131 -30.29 -12.59 -10.61
C PRO A 131 -31.01 -11.23 -10.49
N GLY A 132 -30.39 -10.14 -10.96
CA GLY A 132 -31.12 -8.90 -11.24
C GLY A 132 -30.46 -7.55 -10.93
N SER A 133 -29.29 -7.48 -10.31
CA SER A 133 -28.66 -6.18 -9.97
C SER A 133 -27.50 -5.85 -10.90
N MET A 134 -27.84 -5.36 -12.10
CA MET A 134 -26.90 -4.67 -12.98
C MET A 134 -26.75 -3.24 -12.48
N LEU A 135 -25.69 -2.94 -11.73
CA LEU A 135 -25.28 -1.56 -11.49
C LEU A 135 -24.50 -1.10 -12.73
N GLU A 136 -25.12 -0.20 -13.50
CA GLU A 136 -24.48 0.48 -14.62
C GLU A 136 -23.37 1.41 -14.09
N LEU A 137 -22.13 1.01 -14.36
CA LEU A 137 -20.90 1.75 -14.01
C LEU A 137 -20.75 3.09 -14.77
N SER A 138 -21.69 3.43 -15.65
CA SER A 138 -21.68 4.66 -16.46
C SER A 138 -22.00 5.94 -15.67
N SER A 139 -22.50 5.83 -14.42
CA SER A 139 -22.99 6.98 -13.64
C SER A 139 -22.01 7.56 -12.62
N LEU A 140 -20.80 7.01 -12.48
CA LEU A 140 -19.78 7.49 -11.52
C LEU A 140 -18.84 8.59 -12.07
N SER A 141 -19.24 9.33 -13.10
CA SER A 141 -18.48 10.49 -13.58
C SER A 141 -18.96 11.78 -12.91
N SER A 142 -18.08 12.46 -12.17
CA SER A 142 -17.68 13.86 -12.46
C SER A 142 -17.00 14.66 -11.34
N ARG A 143 -16.83 14.17 -10.08
CA ARG A 143 -16.24 15.07 -9.03
C ARG A 143 -15.20 14.53 -8.03
N LEU A 144 -14.78 13.26 -8.07
CA LEU A 144 -13.80 12.73 -7.10
C LEU A 144 -12.75 11.79 -7.70
N VAL A 145 -12.30 12.09 -8.93
CA VAL A 145 -11.07 11.54 -9.52
C VAL A 145 -10.28 12.71 -10.09
N ARG A 146 -9.57 13.40 -9.20
CA ARG A 146 -8.52 14.35 -9.58
C ARG A 146 -7.14 13.80 -9.19
N ALA A 147 -7.00 12.48 -9.25
CA ALA A 147 -5.74 11.81 -9.55
C ALA A 147 -5.83 11.39 -11.01
N HIS A 148 -5.18 12.18 -11.88
CA HIS A 148 -5.07 12.06 -13.34
C HIS A 148 -5.14 10.60 -13.84
N ALA A 149 -5.97 10.23 -14.82
CA ALA A 149 -6.17 10.89 -16.11
C ALA A 149 -4.84 11.29 -16.80
N GLU A 150 -3.84 10.40 -16.76
CA GLU A 150 -2.92 10.17 -17.89
C GLU A 150 -3.29 8.86 -18.61
N TRP A 151 -4.57 8.51 -18.62
CA TRP A 151 -5.10 7.30 -19.23
C TRP A 151 -5.29 7.39 -20.75
N GLU A 152 -5.03 8.54 -21.39
CA GLU A 152 -5.07 8.70 -22.85
C GLU A 152 -3.72 8.52 -23.55
N CYS A 153 -2.61 8.28 -22.82
CA CYS A 153 -1.27 8.18 -23.45
C CYS A 153 -0.64 6.78 -23.44
N LEU A 154 -1.31 5.74 -22.95
CA LEU A 154 -0.75 4.38 -22.84
C LEU A 154 -1.71 3.30 -23.35
N GLU A 155 -2.27 3.51 -24.55
CA GLU A 155 -3.00 2.50 -25.33
C GLU A 155 -2.14 1.27 -25.71
N THR A 156 -0.88 1.20 -25.28
CA THR A 156 0.01 0.07 -25.54
C THR A 156 0.96 -0.11 -24.36
N MET A 157 0.62 -1.01 -23.42
CA MET A 157 1.54 -1.95 -22.73
C MET A 157 1.04 -2.38 -21.34
N ASP A 158 0.76 -3.68 -21.24
CA ASP A 158 1.01 -4.58 -20.10
C ASP A 158 1.58 -3.96 -18.80
N ARG A 159 0.71 -3.61 -17.83
CA ARG A 159 1.03 -3.30 -16.42
C ARG A 159 -0.17 -3.56 -15.51
N SER A 160 -0.22 -4.73 -14.88
CA SER A 160 -1.22 -5.04 -13.86
C SER A 160 -0.74 -4.60 -12.47
N ILE A 161 -1.59 -3.85 -11.75
CA ILE A 161 -1.45 -3.34 -10.37
C ILE A 161 -0.69 -2.00 -10.24
N GLN A 162 -1.38 -0.97 -9.72
CA GLN A 162 -0.81 0.32 -9.31
C GLN A 162 -1.40 0.75 -7.95
N PRO A 163 -0.60 1.28 -7.02
CA PRO A 163 -1.08 1.76 -5.71
C PRO A 163 -1.73 3.15 -5.83
N LEU A 164 -2.82 3.38 -5.09
CA LEU A 164 -3.53 4.66 -5.00
C LEU A 164 -3.21 5.38 -3.68
N ARG A 165 -2.84 6.66 -3.73
CA ARG A 165 -2.51 7.49 -2.55
C ARG A 165 -3.77 7.90 -1.82
N ILE A 166 -3.76 7.83 -0.49
CA ILE A 166 -4.80 8.46 0.35
C ILE A 166 -4.33 9.87 0.72
N ASP A 167 -5.06 10.89 0.25
CA ASP A 167 -4.83 12.27 0.67
C ASP A 167 -5.72 12.59 1.89
N SER A 168 -5.11 13.03 2.99
CA SER A 168 -5.85 13.45 4.17
C SER A 168 -6.70 14.70 3.90
N PRO A 169 -7.94 14.80 4.41
CA PRO A 169 -8.77 15.99 4.25
C PRO A 169 -8.25 17.11 5.16
N GLY A 170 -7.42 18.02 4.61
CA GLY A 170 -6.97 19.17 5.41
C GLY A 170 -5.91 20.06 4.79
N ASN A 171 -6.20 20.73 3.67
CA ASN A 171 -5.80 22.14 3.48
C ASN A 171 -6.55 22.78 2.30
N SER A 172 -7.79 23.21 2.52
CA SER A 172 -8.49 24.11 1.60
C SER A 172 -7.98 25.55 1.80
N GLY A 173 -6.75 25.80 1.38
CA GLY A 173 -6.16 27.14 1.27
C GLY A 173 -6.20 27.63 -0.18
N LEU A 174 -7.31 28.27 -0.56
CA LEU A 174 -7.42 29.06 -1.79
C LEU A 174 -6.36 30.17 -1.79
N THR A 175 -5.46 30.20 -2.78
CA THR A 175 -4.91 31.46 -3.30
C THR A 175 -4.64 31.34 -4.80
N LEU A 176 -4.95 32.43 -5.49
CA LEU A 176 -5.13 32.64 -6.94
C LEU A 176 -4.07 32.05 -7.87
#